data_AF-A0A7C7UX04-F1
#
_entry.id   AF-A0A7C7UX04-F1
#
_cell.length_a   1.000
_cell.length_b   1.000
_cell.length_c   1.000
_cell.angle_alpha   90.00
_cell.angle_beta   90.00
_cell.angle_gamma   90.00
#
_symmetry.space_group_name_H-M   'P 1'
#
loop_
_entity.id
_entity.type
_entity.pdbx_description
1 polymer ?
#
loop_
_entity_poly.entity_id
_entity_poly.type
_entity_poly.pdbx_seq_one_letter_code
_entity_poly.pdbx_strand_id
1 'polypeptide(L)'
;MTNSIHPSVQAPGPVASNLPTLSDPHAQLREVAQDLEAAFLAEMLKHAGFGEARDDDSFGGGIGEEQITSMLRNEHAAAIASQGGLGLAEQIFQSLVQRAEAGQ
;
A
#
# COMPACT_ATOMS: atom_id res chain seq x y z
N MET A 1 15.02 -18.65 -65.14
CA MET A 1 14.14 -18.75 -63.96
C MET A 1 14.41 -17.52 -63.12
N THR A 2 13.43 -16.61 -63.06
CA THR A 2 13.56 -15.25 -62.52
C THR A 2 13.49 -15.24 -61.00
N ASN A 3 14.37 -14.49 -60.35
CA ASN A 3 14.31 -14.19 -58.92
C ASN A 3 13.85 -12.73 -58.79
N SER A 4 12.65 -12.51 -58.25
CA SER A 4 12.11 -11.17 -58.00
C SER A 4 11.79 -11.04 -56.51
N ILE A 5 12.69 -10.36 -55.79
CA ILE A 5 12.47 -9.94 -54.41
C ILE A 5 11.88 -8.52 -54.49
N HIS A 6 10.62 -8.36 -54.07
CA HIS A 6 10.04 -7.04 -53.82
C HIS A 6 10.27 -6.63 -52.35
N PRO A 7 10.82 -5.44 -52.06
CA PRO A 7 10.79 -4.88 -50.71
C PRO A 7 9.46 -4.14 -50.47
N SER A 8 8.61 -4.68 -49.59
CA SER A 8 7.48 -3.94 -49.03
C SER A 8 7.97 -3.11 -47.84
N VAL A 9 8.13 -1.80 -48.01
CA VAL A 9 8.30 -0.87 -46.89
C VAL A 9 6.94 -0.67 -46.21
N GLN A 10 6.80 -1.19 -44.99
CA GLN A 10 5.65 -0.96 -44.14
C GLN A 10 5.76 0.44 -43.50
N ALA A 11 4.74 1.28 -43.70
CA ALA A 11 4.65 2.57 -43.01
C ALA A 11 4.46 2.38 -41.49
N PRO A 12 5.06 3.23 -40.63
CA PRO A 12 4.74 3.22 -39.21
C PRO A 12 3.29 3.71 -39.00
N GLY A 13 2.50 2.89 -38.31
CA GLY A 13 1.10 3.15 -37.97
C GLY A 13 0.91 4.31 -36.98
N PRO A 14 -0.35 4.66 -36.67
CA PRO A 14 -0.70 5.90 -36.00
C PRO A 14 -0.14 5.98 -34.58
N VAL A 15 0.27 7.20 -34.24
CA VAL A 15 0.65 7.70 -32.91
C VAL A 15 -0.24 7.12 -31.80
N ALA A 16 0.37 6.41 -30.85
CA ALA A 16 -0.30 6.03 -29.62
C ALA A 16 -0.57 7.31 -28.80
N SER A 17 -1.86 7.64 -28.64
CA SER A 17 -2.34 8.76 -27.84
C SER A 17 -1.91 8.59 -26.38
N ASN A 18 -1.05 9.48 -25.89
CA ASN A 18 -0.79 9.65 -24.47
C ASN A 18 -2.04 10.26 -23.82
N LEU A 19 -2.98 9.41 -23.39
CA LEU A 19 -4.13 9.86 -22.60
C LEU A 19 -3.60 10.34 -21.23
N PRO A 20 -3.97 11.54 -20.76
CA PRO A 20 -3.63 11.97 -19.42
C PRO A 20 -4.31 11.01 -18.44
N THR A 21 -3.51 10.31 -17.64
CA THR A 21 -4.00 9.61 -16.45
C THR A 21 -4.70 10.66 -15.59
N LEU A 22 -6.01 10.53 -15.41
CA LEU A 22 -6.76 11.33 -14.46
C LEU A 22 -6.18 11.03 -13.08
N SER A 23 -5.46 11.99 -12.50
CA SER A 23 -5.02 11.91 -11.10
C SER A 23 -6.27 11.79 -10.23
N ASP A 24 -6.35 10.72 -9.41
CA ASP A 24 -7.43 10.56 -8.42
C ASP A 24 -7.38 11.76 -7.45
N PRO A 25 -8.41 12.63 -7.42
CA PRO A 25 -8.41 13.81 -6.56
C PRO A 25 -8.37 13.47 -5.06
N HIS A 26 -8.66 12.22 -4.70
CA HIS A 26 -8.65 11.74 -3.32
C HIS A 26 -7.54 10.73 -3.03
N ALA A 27 -6.54 10.58 -3.92
CA ALA A 27 -5.43 9.64 -3.73
C ALA A 27 -4.75 9.78 -2.36
N GLN A 28 -4.53 11.02 -1.92
CA GLN A 28 -3.91 11.31 -0.63
C GLN A 28 -4.82 10.97 0.56
N LEU A 29 -6.15 11.10 0.42
CA LEU A 29 -7.08 10.66 1.46
C LEU A 29 -7.12 9.13 1.57
N ARG A 30 -6.95 8.43 0.45
CA ARG A 30 -6.88 6.96 0.42
C ARG A 30 -5.61 6.45 1.09
N GLU A 31 -4.47 7.10 0.82
CA GLU A 31 -3.20 6.83 1.49
C GLU A 31 -3.31 7.02 3.01
N VAL A 32 -3.81 8.19 3.46
CA VAL A 32 -4.01 8.47 4.89
C VAL A 32 -4.96 7.45 5.55
N ALA A 33 -6.02 7.03 4.85
CA ALA A 33 -6.94 6.04 5.38
C ALA A 33 -6.30 4.65 5.54
N GLN A 34 -5.44 4.26 4.59
CA GLN A 34 -4.66 3.03 4.66
C GLN A 34 -3.62 3.09 5.80
N ASP A 35 -2.94 4.22 5.98
CA ASP A 35 -1.99 4.44 7.08
C ASP A 35 -2.67 4.35 8.45
N LEU A 36 -3.89 4.86 8.57
CA LEU A 36 -4.69 4.76 9.80
C LEU A 36 -5.07 3.31 10.11
N GLU A 37 -5.45 2.52 9.10
CA GLU A 37 -5.69 1.09 9.28
C GLU A 37 -4.40 0.35 9.66
N ALA A 38 -3.27 0.68 9.03
CA ALA A 38 -1.97 0.11 9.37
C ALA A 38 -1.58 0.42 10.83
N ALA A 39 -1.76 1.66 11.29
CA ALA A 39 -1.49 2.03 12.69
C ALA A 39 -2.38 1.25 13.67
N PHE A 40 -3.66 1.06 13.33
CA PHE A 40 -4.58 0.24 14.13
C PHE A 40 -4.11 -1.23 14.19
N LEU A 41 -3.77 -1.81 13.05
CA LEU A 41 -3.26 -3.18 12.96
C LEU A 41 -1.95 -3.36 13.75
N ALA A 42 -1.04 -2.38 13.73
CA ALA A 42 0.20 -2.42 14.49
C ALA A 42 -0.06 -2.53 16.01
N GLU A 43 -1.03 -1.79 16.54
CA GLU A 43 -1.43 -1.92 17.95
C GLU A 43 -2.13 -3.26 18.23
N MET A 44 -2.95 -3.78 17.31
CA MET A 44 -3.55 -5.11 17.48
C MET A 44 -2.49 -6.21 17.50
N LEU A 45 -1.49 -6.14 16.62
CA LEU A 45 -0.36 -7.07 16.60
C LEU A 45 0.43 -7.01 17.91
N LYS A 46 0.70 -5.80 18.42
CA LYS A 46 1.35 -5.61 19.73
C LYS A 46 0.53 -6.27 20.84
N HIS A 47 -0.77 -6.02 20.91
CA HIS A 47 -1.64 -6.63 21.94
C HIS A 47 -1.81 -8.14 21.79
N ALA A 48 -1.63 -8.69 20.59
CA ALA A 48 -1.61 -10.13 20.35
C ALA A 48 -0.27 -10.79 20.74
N GLY A 49 0.71 -10.03 21.26
CA GLY A 49 2.04 -10.53 21.59
C GLY A 49 2.92 -10.79 20.36
N PHE A 50 2.57 -10.23 19.19
CA PHE A 50 3.34 -10.46 17.97
C PHE A 50 4.75 -9.85 18.08
N GLY A 51 5.74 -10.73 18.02
CA GLY A 51 7.16 -10.40 18.12
C GLY A 51 7.68 -10.19 19.55
N GLU A 52 6.87 -10.51 20.57
CA GLU A 52 7.35 -10.58 21.96
C GLU A 52 8.12 -11.89 22.20
N ALA A 53 9.17 -11.81 23.02
CA ALA A 53 9.89 -12.99 23.48
C ALA A 53 9.00 -13.80 24.42
N ARG A 54 9.17 -15.13 24.41
CA ARG A 54 8.46 -16.00 25.35
C ARG A 54 9.00 -15.76 26.76
N ASP A 55 8.11 -15.71 27.75
CA ASP A 55 8.46 -15.50 29.18
C ASP A 55 9.49 -16.52 29.72
N ASP A 56 9.66 -17.65 29.02
CA ASP A 56 10.54 -18.76 29.37
C ASP A 56 12.03 -18.48 29.02
N ASP A 57 12.30 -17.50 28.15
CA ASP A 57 13.63 -17.27 27.58
C ASP A 57 14.34 -16.11 28.27
N SER A 58 15.24 -16.44 29.21
CA SER A 58 16.09 -15.49 29.96
C SER A 58 17.08 -14.68 29.10
N PHE A 59 16.96 -14.73 27.77
CA PHE A 59 17.82 -14.08 26.76
C PHE A 59 17.06 -13.15 25.79
N GLY A 60 15.72 -13.05 25.87
CA GLY A 60 14.91 -12.22 24.97
C GLY A 60 14.25 -11.02 25.67
N GLY A 61 13.96 -9.96 24.93
CA GLY A 61 13.12 -8.84 25.39
C GLY A 61 13.87 -7.62 25.94
N GLY A 62 15.09 -7.35 25.47
CA GLY A 62 15.80 -6.11 25.83
C GLY A 62 15.28 -4.88 25.07
N ILE A 63 15.56 -3.67 25.59
CA ILE A 63 15.17 -2.38 24.98
C ILE A 63 15.57 -2.27 23.49
N GLY A 64 16.72 -2.85 23.11
CA GLY A 64 17.17 -2.86 21.71
C GLY A 64 16.30 -3.74 20.81
N GLU A 65 15.82 -4.87 21.32
CA GLU A 65 14.93 -5.79 20.61
C GLU A 65 13.53 -5.18 20.47
N GLU A 66 13.01 -4.50 21.50
CA GLU A 66 11.70 -3.83 21.46
C GLU A 66 11.58 -2.84 20.29
N GLN A 67 12.65 -2.10 19.99
CA GLN A 67 12.66 -1.18 18.85
C GLN A 67 12.57 -1.92 17.52
N ILE A 68 13.33 -3.00 17.35
CA ILE A 68 13.30 -3.85 16.14
C ILE A 68 11.92 -4.49 15.99
N THR A 69 11.36 -5.02 17.08
CA THR A 69 10.03 -5.62 17.08
C THR A 69 8.97 -4.59 16.71
N SER A 70 9.05 -3.36 17.21
CA SER A 70 8.10 -2.30 16.83
C SER A 70 8.14 -1.99 15.34
N MET A 71 9.33 -1.92 14.75
CA MET A 71 9.48 -1.74 13.30
C MET A 71 8.89 -2.92 12.52
N LEU A 72 9.16 -4.16 12.96
CA LEU A 72 8.60 -5.37 12.34
C LEU A 72 7.07 -5.37 12.37
N ARG A 73 6.48 -4.97 13.51
CA ARG A 73 5.01 -4.85 13.63
C ARG A 73 4.45 -3.83 12.65
N ASN A 74 5.09 -2.67 12.54
CA ASN A 74 4.64 -1.61 11.64
C ASN A 74 4.69 -2.05 10.17
N GLU A 75 5.79 -2.68 9.74
CA GLU A 75 5.92 -3.20 8.37
C GLU A 75 4.89 -4.29 8.07
N HIS A 76 4.66 -5.20 9.02
CA HIS A 76 3.65 -6.24 8.84
C HIS A 76 2.24 -5.63 8.76
N ALA A 77 1.93 -4.69 9.63
CA ALA A 77 0.65 -4.00 9.62
C ALA A 77 0.41 -3.22 8.31
N ALA A 78 1.42 -2.52 7.80
CA ALA A 78 1.36 -1.82 6.52
C ALA A 78 1.14 -2.79 5.35
N ALA A 79 1.83 -3.93 5.35
CA ALA A 79 1.64 -4.97 4.35
C ALA A 79 0.21 -5.54 4.37
N ILE A 80 -0.34 -5.83 5.56
CA ILE A 80 -1.72 -6.31 5.71
C ILE A 80 -2.71 -5.25 5.21
N ALA A 81 -2.58 -3.98 5.64
CA ALA A 81 -3.47 -2.89 5.20
C ALA A 81 -3.42 -2.71 3.67
N SER A 82 -2.24 -2.78 3.06
CA SER A 82 -2.08 -2.64 1.59
C SER A 82 -2.76 -3.74 0.78
N GLN A 83 -2.96 -4.93 1.38
CA GLN A 83 -3.66 -6.05 0.74
C GLN A 83 -5.16 -6.08 1.05
N GLY A 84 -5.70 -5.04 1.69
CA GLY A 84 -7.11 -4.89 2.01
C GLY A 84 -7.45 -5.02 3.49
N GLY A 85 -6.48 -5.39 4.34
CA GLY A 85 -6.58 -5.24 5.79
C GLY A 85 -7.84 -5.86 6.41
N LEU A 86 -8.50 -5.06 7.23
CA LEU A 86 -9.79 -5.35 7.86
C LEU A 86 -10.95 -4.65 7.13
N GLY A 87 -10.64 -3.83 6.11
CA GLY A 87 -11.61 -2.97 5.42
C GLY A 87 -11.94 -1.68 6.16
N LEU A 88 -11.16 -1.30 7.18
CA LEU A 88 -11.32 -0.03 7.89
C LEU A 88 -10.86 1.16 7.03
N ALA A 89 -9.83 0.97 6.20
CA ALA A 89 -9.33 2.01 5.32
C ALA A 89 -10.44 2.58 4.42
N GLU A 90 -11.33 1.74 3.89
CA GLU A 90 -12.42 2.22 3.03
C GLU A 90 -13.46 3.05 3.81
N GLN A 91 -13.82 2.64 5.03
CA GLN A 91 -14.76 3.40 5.89
C GLN A 91 -14.18 4.74 6.33
N ILE A 92 -12.89 4.76 6.67
CA ILE A 92 -12.15 5.97 7.02
C ILE A 92 -12.06 6.90 5.82
N PHE A 93 -11.70 6.36 4.64
CA PHE A 93 -11.63 7.11 3.39
C PHE A 93 -12.95 7.82 3.09
N GLN A 94 -14.07 7.10 3.10
CA GLN A 94 -15.39 7.69 2.86
C GLN A 94 -15.71 8.82 3.86
N SER A 95 -15.34 8.63 5.14
CA SER A 95 -15.53 9.65 6.18
C SER A 95 -14.65 10.88 5.96
N LEU A 96 -13.41 10.70 5.48
CA LEU A 96 -12.48 11.79 5.16
C LEU A 96 -12.95 12.59 3.94
N VAL A 97 -13.44 11.91 2.89
CA VAL A 97 -14.01 12.55 1.70
C VAL A 97 -15.22 13.41 2.07
N GLN A 98 -16.18 12.85 2.80
CA GLN A 98 -17.37 13.59 3.25
C GLN A 98 -17.00 14.87 4.02
N ARG A 99 -15.99 14.81 4.88
CA ARG A 99 -15.51 15.99 5.64
C ARG A 99 -14.79 17.00 4.75
N ALA A 100 -13.98 16.55 3.80
CA ALA A 100 -13.26 17.42 2.86
C ALA A 100 -14.22 18.17 1.92
N GLU A 101 -15.35 17.55 1.56
CA GLU A 101 -16.39 18.16 0.74
C GLU A 101 -17.30 19.10 1.55
N ALA A 102 -17.67 18.74 2.78
CA ALA A 102 -18.52 19.57 3.64
C ALA A 102 -17.84 20.86 4.15
N GLY A 103 -16.50 20.93 4.07
CA GLY A 103 -15.71 22.11 4.43
C GLY A 103 -15.43 23.07 3.26
N GLN A 104 -15.92 22.76 2.06
CA GLN A 104 -15.88 23.63 0.87
C GLN A 104 -17.19 24.40 0.71
#